data_AF-A0A392NRN7-F1
#
_entry.id   AF-A0A392NRN7-F1
#
_cell.length_a   1.000
_cell.length_b   1.000
_cell.length_c   1.000
_cell.angle_alpha   90.00
_cell.angle_beta   90.00
_cell.angle_gamma   90.00
#
_symmetry.space_group_name_H-M   'P 1'
#
loop_
_entity.id
_entity.type
_entity.pdbx_description
1 polymer ?
#
loop_
_entity_poly.entity_id
_entity_poly.type
_entity_poly.pdbx_seq_one_letter_code
_entity_poly.pdbx_strand_id
1 'polypeptide(L)'
;MEEFSEKEVIKYIKVALFCTQAAAKRRPSMTQVVDMLTKDIQLNEKQLTAPGLFNTDVGESSQKKSNPESLVYHTSSTEALASITEVTAR
;
A
#
# COMPACT_ATOMS: atom_id res chain seq x y z
N MET A 1 30.32 -7.89 17.31
CA MET A 1 29.09 -7.33 16.72
C MET A 1 28.90 -8.04 15.41
N GLU A 2 27.75 -8.67 15.19
CA GLU A 2 27.43 -9.18 13.85
C GLU A 2 27.27 -7.99 12.90
N GLU A 3 27.91 -8.08 11.75
CA GLU A 3 27.78 -7.11 10.68
C GLU A 3 26.61 -7.54 9.80
N PHE A 4 25.57 -6.71 9.74
CA PHE A 4 24.41 -6.95 8.89
C PHE A 4 24.65 -6.35 7.51
N SER A 5 24.19 -7.04 6.47
CA SER A 5 24.26 -6.48 5.12
C SER A 5 23.35 -5.25 5.00
N GLU A 6 23.85 -4.20 4.37
CA GLU A 6 23.09 -2.96 4.13
C GLU A 6 21.76 -3.26 3.42
N LYS A 7 21.79 -4.17 2.44
CA LYS A 7 20.60 -4.62 1.70
C LYS A 7 19.53 -5.20 2.61
N GLU A 8 19.92 -5.99 3.61
CA GLU A 8 19.00 -6.62 4.55
C GLU A 8 18.39 -5.57 5.50
N VAL A 9 19.20 -4.65 6.02
CA VAL A 9 18.72 -3.55 6.87
C VAL A 9 17.72 -2.67 6.11
N ILE A 10 18.05 -2.28 4.89
CA ILE A 10 17.15 -1.48 4.03
C ILE A 10 15.85 -2.25 3.75
N LYS A 11 15.91 -3.57 3.52
CA LYS A 11 14.71 -4.40 3.32
C LYS A 11 13.81 -4.35 4.55
N TYR A 12 14.33 -4.57 5.75
CA TYR A 12 13.54 -4.53 6.99
C TYR A 12 12.91 -3.15 7.23
N ILE A 13 13.66 -2.07 6.99
CA ILE A 13 13.14 -0.70 7.10
C ILE A 13 11.95 -0.50 6.17
N LYS A 14 12.07 -0.90 4.90
CA LYS A 14 10.98 -0.80 3.93
C LYS A 14 9.74 -1.58 4.36
N VAL A 15 9.91 -2.81 4.84
CA VAL A 15 8.79 -3.63 5.35
C VAL A 15 8.10 -2.94 6.53
N ALA A 16 8.87 -2.38 7.47
CA ALA A 16 8.33 -1.64 8.60
C ALA A 16 7.52 -0.41 8.15
N LEU A 17 8.02 0.33 7.14
CA LEU A 17 7.29 1.47 6.56
C LEU A 17 5.99 1.05 5.88
N PHE A 18 5.96 -0.10 5.19
CA PHE A 18 4.72 -0.65 4.64
C PHE A 18 3.70 -1.02 5.74
N CYS A 19 4.16 -1.63 6.83
CA CYS A 19 3.30 -2.05 7.94
C CYS A 19 2.69 -0.88 8.71
N THR A 20 3.36 0.27 8.72
CA THR A 20 2.98 1.45 9.51
C THR A 20 2.33 2.57 8.67
N GLN A 21 1.97 2.30 7.39
CA GLN A 21 1.29 3.28 6.56
C GLN A 21 -0.01 3.79 7.22
N ALA A 22 -0.26 5.10 7.08
CA ALA A 22 -1.40 5.77 7.69
C ALA A 22 -2.73 5.17 7.23
N ALA A 23 -2.87 4.90 5.92
CA ALA A 23 -4.04 4.21 5.37
C ALA A 23 -3.96 2.70 5.65
N ALA A 24 -4.86 2.18 6.51
CA ALA A 24 -4.89 0.76 6.88
C ALA A 24 -4.98 -0.19 5.66
N LYS A 25 -5.71 0.21 4.62
CA LYS A 25 -5.83 -0.54 3.35
C LYS A 25 -4.53 -0.72 2.56
N ARG A 26 -3.49 0.06 2.87
CA ARG A 26 -2.16 0.01 2.23
C ARG A 26 -1.17 -0.87 3.01
N ARG A 27 -1.56 -1.36 4.19
CA ARG A 27 -0.70 -2.23 5.01
C ARG A 27 -0.76 -3.67 4.48
N PRO A 28 0.37 -4.38 4.39
CA PRO A 28 0.39 -5.77 3.94
C PRO A 28 -0.26 -6.71 4.98
N SER A 29 -0.81 -7.82 4.51
CA SER A 29 -1.18 -8.94 5.38
C SER A 29 0.06 -9.60 5.97
N MET A 30 -0.08 -10.30 7.11
CA MET A 30 1.05 -11.00 7.73
C MET A 30 1.71 -12.03 6.82
N THR A 31 0.93 -12.72 5.96
CA THR A 31 1.48 -13.64 4.95
C THR A 31 2.38 -12.90 3.96
N GLN A 32 1.96 -11.72 3.48
CA GLN A 32 2.80 -10.88 2.63
C GLN A 32 4.04 -10.39 3.36
N VAL A 33 3.93 -10.02 4.64
CA VAL A 33 5.10 -9.62 5.45
C VAL A 33 6.12 -10.76 5.53
N VAL A 34 5.69 -11.99 5.84
CA VAL A 34 6.59 -13.16 5.87
C VAL A 34 7.26 -13.37 4.52
N ASP A 35 6.51 -13.25 3.43
CA ASP A 35 7.06 -13.33 2.07
C ASP A 35 8.09 -12.24 1.79
N MET A 36 7.83 -10.99 2.21
CA MET A 36 8.75 -9.85 2.06
C MET A 36 10.04 -10.02 2.85
N LEU A 37 9.99 -10.72 3.99
CA LEU A 37 11.14 -10.95 4.84
C LEU A 37 12.00 -12.13 4.36
N THR A 38 11.34 -13.22 3.93
CA THR A 38 12.01 -14.49 3.59
C THR A 38 12.53 -14.54 2.15
N LYS A 39 11.84 -13.91 1.20
CA LYS A 39 12.20 -13.95 -0.22
C LYS A 39 13.15 -12.80 -0.57
N ASP A 40 14.02 -13.01 -1.54
CA ASP A 40 14.83 -11.93 -2.12
C ASP A 40 14.00 -11.14 -3.15
N ILE A 41 13.11 -10.29 -2.65
CA ILE A 41 12.25 -9.44 -3.48
C ILE A 41 12.62 -7.96 -3.32
N GLN A 42 12.60 -7.22 -4.44
CA GLN A 42 12.70 -5.76 -4.39
C GLN A 42 11.31 -5.16 -4.11
N LEU A 43 11.24 -4.35 -3.05
CA LEU A 43 10.02 -3.67 -2.66
C LEU A 43 9.87 -2.35 -3.42
N ASN A 44 8.68 -2.10 -3.96
CA ASN A 44 8.39 -0.88 -4.72
C ASN A 44 8.17 0.32 -3.78
N GLU A 45 9.23 1.09 -3.55
CA GLU A 45 9.21 2.28 -2.68
C GLU A 45 8.19 3.34 -3.11
N LYS A 46 7.80 3.38 -4.39
CA LYS A 46 6.80 4.35 -4.90
C LYS A 46 5.39 4.10 -4.34
N GLN A 47 5.16 2.92 -3.76
CA GLN A 47 3.90 2.58 -3.08
C GLN A 47 3.87 3.04 -1.61
N LEU A 48 5.00 3.52 -1.07
CA LEU A 48 5.03 4.16 0.24
C LEU A 48 4.53 5.59 0.13
N THR A 49 3.63 5.95 1.03
CA THR A 49 3.06 7.29 1.10
C THR A 49 3.80 8.10 2.17
N ALA A 50 3.96 9.41 1.95
CA ALA A 50 4.48 10.31 2.98
C ALA A 50 3.62 10.24 4.26
N PRO A 51 4.24 10.34 5.46
CA PRO A 51 3.49 10.40 6.71
C PRO A 51 2.44 11.51 6.71
N GLY A 52 1.26 11.24 7.25
CA GLY A 52 0.17 12.22 7.35
C GLY A 52 -0.61 12.48 6.06
N LEU A 53 -0.23 11.88 4.92
CA LEU A 53 -1.01 11.95 3.70
C LEU A 53 -2.09 10.88 3.69
N PHE A 54 -3.32 11.28 4.01
CA PHE A 54 -4.51 10.45 3.82
C PHE A 54 -5.07 10.73 2.43
N ASN A 55 -4.61 10.00 1.42
CA ASN A 55 -5.33 9.94 0.17
C ASN A 55 -6.59 9.11 0.43
N THR A 56 -7.66 9.79 0.86
CA THR A 56 -9.00 9.23 0.79
C THR A 56 -9.28 9.05 -0.69
N ASP A 57 -9.15 7.83 -1.22
CA ASP A 57 -9.83 7.47 -2.47
C ASP A 57 -11.33 7.57 -2.18
N VAL A 58 -11.84 8.79 -2.19
CA VAL A 58 -13.23 9.08 -2.53
C VAL A 58 -13.22 9.04 -4.05
N GLY A 59 -13.94 8.08 -4.63
CA GLY A 59 -13.99 7.89 -6.07
C GLY A 59 -14.22 9.21 -6.80
N GLU A 60 -13.53 9.36 -7.93
CA GLU A 60 -13.74 10.47 -8.86
C GLU A 60 -15.23 10.65 -9.16
N SER A 61 -15.76 11.81 -8.77
CA SER A 61 -16.85 12.46 -9.48
C SER A 61 -16.58 13.95 -9.48
N SER A 62 -15.92 14.41 -10.54
CA SER A 62 -15.94 15.82 -10.89
C SER A 62 -17.32 16.13 -11.48
N GLN A 63 -18.21 16.75 -10.68
CA GLN A 63 -19.13 17.80 -11.15
C GLN A 63 -19.79 18.54 -9.97
N LYS A 64 -19.29 19.76 -9.75
CA LYS A 64 -19.94 21.01 -9.27
C LYS A 64 -21.34 20.92 -8.61
N LYS A 65 -21.41 21.57 -7.43
CA LYS A 65 -22.52 22.31 -6.77
C LYS A 65 -23.39 21.58 -5.73
N SER A 66 -23.20 22.01 -4.47
CA SER A 66 -24.16 22.28 -3.37
C SER A 66 -25.41 21.40 -3.19
N ASN A 67 -25.46 20.68 -2.06
CA ASN A 67 -26.49 20.66 -0.98
C ASN A 67 -26.53 19.26 -0.32
N PRO A 68 -26.73 19.10 1.01
CA PRO A 68 -26.73 17.79 1.65
C PRO A 68 -28.17 17.27 1.76
N GLU A 69 -28.46 16.08 1.22
CA GLU A 69 -29.43 15.17 1.83
C GLU A 69 -29.45 13.78 1.16
N SER A 70 -29.59 12.78 2.03
CA SER A 70 -30.05 11.41 1.80
C SER A 70 -29.04 10.30 1.44
N LEU A 71 -28.95 9.41 2.42
CA LEU A 71 -28.38 8.07 2.45
C LEU A 71 -29.07 7.11 1.46
N VAL A 72 -28.31 6.43 0.60
CA VAL A 72 -28.73 5.14 0.04
C VAL A 72 -27.51 4.26 -0.24
N TYR A 73 -27.45 3.09 0.41
CA TYR A 73 -26.47 2.05 0.12
C TYR A 73 -26.81 1.38 -1.22
N HIS A 74 -25.82 1.21 -2.10
CA HIS A 74 -25.92 0.27 -3.21
C HIS A 74 -24.62 -0.52 -3.34
N THR A 75 -24.79 -1.85 -3.28
CA THR A 75 -23.76 -2.88 -3.40
C THR A 75 -23.39 -3.14 -4.86
N SER A 76 -22.23 -3.79 -5.08
CA SER A 76 -21.76 -4.45 -6.31
C SER A 76 -20.85 -3.57 -7.17
N SER A 77 -19.73 -3.98 -7.76
CA SER A 77 -18.81 -5.14 -7.69
C SER A 77 -17.67 -4.76 -8.64
N THR A 78 -16.45 -5.26 -8.37
CA THR A 78 -15.26 -5.30 -9.25
C THR A 78 -14.72 -3.97 -9.78
N GLU A 79 -13.55 -3.49 -9.31
CA GLU A 79 -12.45 -3.01 -10.18
C GLU A 79 -11.08 -3.15 -9.49
N ALA A 80 -10.22 -3.96 -10.13
CA ALA A 80 -8.78 -4.16 -10.07
C ALA A 80 -7.95 -3.78 -8.80
N LEU A 81 -7.44 -4.82 -8.13
CA LEU A 81 -6.26 -4.75 -7.26
C LEU A 81 -5.04 -4.26 -8.05
N ALA A 82 -4.57 -3.05 -7.79
CA ALA A 82 -3.25 -2.59 -8.26
C ALA A 82 -2.16 -3.49 -7.66
N SER A 83 -1.50 -4.27 -8.51
CA SER A 83 -0.53 -5.29 -8.11
C SER A 83 0.71 -4.65 -7.48
N ILE A 84 1.11 -5.16 -6.31
CA ILE A 84 2.18 -4.63 -5.46
C ILE A 84 3.57 -5.04 -5.99
N THR A 85 3.65 -5.88 -7.02
CA THR A 85 4.90 -6.43 -7.55
C THR A 85 5.01 -6.24 -9.06
N GLU A 86 6.14 -5.70 -9.53
CA GLU A 86 6.52 -5.74 -10.94
C GLU A 86 7.40 -6.97 -11.17
N VAL A 87 7.05 -7.81 -12.14
CA VAL A 87 7.83 -8.97 -12.59
C VAL A 87 8.47 -8.59 -13.92
N THR A 88 9.79 -8.39 -13.93
CA THR A 88 10.57 -8.26 -15.17
C THR A 88 11.27 -9.59 -15.45
N ALA A 89 10.89 -10.26 -16.54
CA ALA A 89 11.61 -11.41 -17.07
C ALA A 89 12.91 -10.95 -17.74
N ARG A 90 13.97 -11.76 -17.62
CA ARG A 90 15.30 -11.53 -18.21
C ARG A 90 15.29 -11.58 -19.72
#